data_AF-A0A3D3STS6-F1
#
_entry.id   AF-A0A3D3STS6-F1
#
_cell.length_a   1.000
_cell.length_b   1.000
_cell.length_c   1.000
_cell.angle_alpha   90.00
_cell.angle_beta   90.00
_cell.angle_gamma   90.00
#
_symmetry.space_group_name_H-M   'P 1'
#
loop_
_entity.id
_entity.type
_entity.pdbx_description
1 polymer ?
#
loop_
_entity_poly.entity_id
_entity_poly.type
_entity_poly.pdbx_seq_one_letter_code
_entity_poly.pdbx_strand_id
1 'polypeptide(L)' 'REFIAANQFSIADITALVTVDFARVLKLQPTEENHPHLCAWRERMKQRPSAKA' A
#
# COMPACT_ATOMS: atom_id res chain seq x y z
N ARG A 1 0.77 11.77 -3.39
CA ARG A 1 0.99 11.24 -4.76
C ARG A 1 0.14 9.98 -4.92
N GLU A 2 -0.38 9.70 -6.11
CA GLU A 2 -1.32 8.60 -6.29
C GLU A 2 -0.63 7.23 -6.32
N PHE A 3 0.52 7.13 -6.98
CA PHE A 3 1.37 5.93 -7.07
C PHE A 3 2.78 6.21 -6.54
N ILE A 4 3.53 5.15 -6.25
CA ILE A 4 4.83 5.25 -5.55
C ILE A 4 5.94 5.84 -6.41
N ALA A 5 6.16 5.29 -7.61
CA ALA A 5 7.36 5.59 -8.40
C ALA A 5 7.13 6.65 -9.50
N ALA A 6 5.92 6.71 -10.07
CA ALA A 6 5.59 7.55 -11.22
C ALA A 6 4.11 7.99 -11.16
N ASN A 7 3.63 8.67 -12.19
CA ASN A 7 2.20 9.02 -12.32
C ASN A 7 1.36 7.87 -12.91
N GLN A 8 1.76 6.62 -12.65
CA GLN A 8 1.07 5.42 -13.11
C GLN A 8 1.32 4.26 -12.15
N PHE A 9 0.39 3.30 -12.11
CA PHE A 9 0.56 2.04 -11.39
C PHE A 9 1.75 1.26 -11.95
N SER A 10 2.59 0.72 -11.05
CA SER A 10 3.82 0.04 -11.42
C SER A 10 4.14 -1.12 -10.50
N ILE A 11 5.21 -1.85 -10.82
CA ILE A 11 5.75 -2.91 -9.96
C ILE A 11 6.10 -2.39 -8.55
N ALA A 12 6.48 -1.12 -8.41
CA ALA A 12 6.77 -0.53 -7.11
C ALA A 12 5.54 -0.55 -6.18
N ASP A 13 4.34 -0.27 -6.71
CA ASP A 13 3.10 -0.30 -5.93
C ASP A 13 2.74 -1.73 -5.52
N ILE A 14 2.96 -2.71 -6.42
CA ILE A 14 2.72 -4.13 -6.13
C ILE A 14 3.64 -4.60 -5.00
N THR A 15 4.96 -4.36 -5.13
CA THR A 15 5.95 -4.75 -4.13
C THR A 15 5.68 -4.08 -2.79
N ALA A 16 5.35 -2.78 -2.80
CA ALA A 16 5.03 -2.07 -1.57
C ALA A 16 3.75 -2.60 -0.92
N LEU A 17 2.72 -2.97 -1.70
CA LEU A 17 1.46 -3.45 -1.15
C LEU A 17 1.68 -4.75 -0.38
N VAL A 18 2.39 -5.69 -1.00
CA VAL A 18 2.81 -6.95 -0.36
C VAL A 18 3.65 -6.69 0.89
N THR A 19 4.61 -5.76 0.80
CA THR A 19 5.49 -5.43 1.93
C THR A 19 4.71 -4.86 3.12
N VAL A 20 3.81 -3.91 2.87
CA VAL A 20 3.01 -3.27 3.91
C VAL A 20 2.02 -4.25 4.55
N ASP A 21 1.41 -5.13 3.76
CA ASP A 21 0.53 -6.17 4.28
C ASP A 21 1.31 -7.18 5.14
N PHE A 22 2.53 -7.51 4.74
CA PHE A 22 3.41 -8.40 5.50
C PHE A 22 3.92 -7.78 6.80
N ALA A 23 4.08 -6.45 6.87
CA ALA A 23 4.52 -5.74 8.07
C ALA A 23 3.64 -6.04 9.29
N ARG A 24 2.38 -6.45 9.09
CA ARG A 24 1.50 -6.97 10.15
C ARG A 24 2.08 -8.16 10.89
N VAL A 25 2.66 -9.11 10.18
CA VAL A 25 3.29 -10.32 10.76
C VAL A 25 4.43 -9.94 11.69
N LEU A 26 5.15 -8.87 11.34
CA LEU A 26 6.27 -8.33 12.11
C LEU A 26 5.83 -7.35 13.23
N LYS A 27 4.52 -7.12 13.39
CA LYS A 27 3.94 -6.12 14.32
C LYS A 27 4.38 -4.68 14.02
N LEU A 28 4.71 -4.36 12.77
CA LEU A 28 5.14 -3.05 12.28
C LEU A 28 4.06 -2.40 11.40
N GLN A 29 2.79 -2.53 11.79
CA GLN A 29 1.68 -2.03 10.96
C GLN A 29 1.70 -0.51 10.88
N PRO A 30 1.60 0.08 9.67
CA PRO A 30 1.35 1.50 9.54
C PRO A 30 0.05 1.88 10.24
N THR A 31 0.08 2.98 11.00
CA THR A 31 -1.09 3.60 11.62
C THR A 31 -1.49 4.85 10.87
N GLU A 32 -2.77 5.20 10.90
CA GLU A 32 -3.29 6.46 10.31
C GLU A 32 -2.65 7.70 10.94
N GLU A 33 -2.35 7.66 12.25
CA GLU A 33 -1.72 8.76 12.97
C GLU A 33 -0.29 9.04 12.47
N ASN A 34 0.53 7.98 12.31
CA ASN A 34 1.94 8.14 11.96
C ASN A 34 2.19 8.09 10.44
N HIS A 35 1.30 7.45 9.68
CA HIS A 35 1.48 7.17 8.25
C HIS A 35 0.22 7.41 7.41
N PRO A 36 -0.46 8.57 7.52
CA PRO A 36 -1.76 8.81 6.89
C PRO A 36 -1.74 8.64 5.37
N HIS A 37 -0.67 9.10 4.71
CA HIS A 37 -0.54 8.96 3.25
C HIS A 37 -0.32 7.52 2.80
N LEU A 38 0.40 6.73 3.59
CA LEU A 38 0.64 5.32 3.29
C LEU A 38 -0.64 4.51 3.45
N CYS A 39 -1.40 4.78 4.52
CA CYS A 39 -2.67 4.13 4.75
C CYS A 39 -3.70 4.49 3.66
N ALA A 40 -3.85 5.77 3.32
CA ALA A 40 -4.72 6.21 2.22
C ALA A 40 -4.32 5.61 0.86
N TRP A 41 -3.02 5.46 0.58
CA TRP A 41 -2.54 4.77 -0.61
C TRP A 41 -2.90 3.29 -0.60
N ARG A 42 -2.68 2.60 0.52
CA ARG A 42 -2.97 1.17 0.67
C ARG A 42 -4.45 0.88 0.48
N GLU A 43 -5.34 1.70 1.05
CA GLU A 43 -6.78 1.51 0.88
C GLU A 43 -7.21 1.67 -0.58
N ARG A 44 -6.65 2.63 -1.33
CA ARG A 44 -6.87 2.72 -2.79
C ARG A 44 -6.35 1.48 -3.52
N MET A 45 -5.18 0.96 -3.17
CA MET A 45 -4.61 -0.24 -3.81
C MET A 45 -5.49 -1.49 -3.58
N LYS A 46 -6.02 -1.67 -2.37
CA LYS A 46 -6.93 -2.77 -2.05
C LYS A 46 -8.26 -2.73 -2.82
N GLN A 47 -8.69 -1.57 -3.31
CA GLN A 47 -9.91 -1.48 -4.11
C GLN A 47 -9.75 -2.07 -5.51
N ARG A 48 -8.52 -2.27 -5.99
CA ARG A 48 -8.26 -2.81 -7.32
C ARG A 48 -8.73 -4.27 -7.43
N PRO A 49 -9.36 -4.69 -8.54
CA PRO A 49 -9.80 -6.08 -8.72
C PRO A 49 -8.68 -7.11 -8.50
N SER A 50 -7.47 -6.79 -8.96
CA SER A 50 -6.28 -7.64 -8.80
C SER A 50 -5.82 -7.83 -7.35
N ALA A 51 -6.26 -6.98 -6.42
CA ALA A 51 -5.88 -7.05 -5.00
C ALA A 51 -6.96 -7.73 -4.14
N LYS A 52 -8.10 -8.11 -4.74
CA LYS A 52 -9.23 -8.78 -4.08
C LYS A 52 -9.33 -10.28 -4.43
N ALA A 53 -8.45 -10.75 -5.31
CA ALA A 53 -8.38 -12.14 -5.73
C ALA A 53 -7.80 -13.04 -4.64
#